data_AF-A0A2N2E6F8-F1
#
_entry.id   AF-A0A2N2E6F8-F1
#
_cell.length_a   1.000
_cell.length_b   1.000
_cell.length_c   1.000
_cell.angle_alpha   90.00
_cell.angle_beta   90.00
_cell.angle_gamma   90.00
#
_symmetry.space_group_name_H-M   'P 1'
#
loop_
_entity.id
_entity.type
_entity.pdbx_description
1 polymer ?
#
loop_
_entity_poly.entity_id
_entity_poly.type
_entity_poly.pdbx_seq_one_letter_code
_entity_poly.pdbx_strand_id
1 'polypeptide(L)'
;MELDAKQRVLMAIYTEYQKDLPDMKKSIRADVLGLNHDVFMIAIEKLDNEMLISNVKYSKNGNSTIPLVVWTDRIKMTAYGIQYVEEKLKIEKSLTGKEKVKKIVGSAAEWGWEQIKDIAAKTLAEMNKP
;
A
#
# COMPACT_ATOMS: atom_id res chain seq x y z
N MET A 1 17.42 2.22 -2.77
CA MET A 1 16.47 1.64 -3.76
C MET A 1 15.42 2.68 -4.06
N GLU A 2 15.07 2.91 -5.32
CA GLU A 2 14.00 3.84 -5.67
C GLU A 2 12.67 3.08 -5.84
N LEU A 3 11.60 3.53 -5.18
CA LEU A 3 10.28 2.96 -5.38
C LEU A 3 9.60 3.62 -6.57
N ASP A 4 9.26 2.80 -7.56
CA ASP A 4 8.26 3.17 -8.56
C ASP A 4 6.87 3.35 -7.92
N ALA A 5 5.93 3.95 -8.65
CA ALA A 5 4.60 4.22 -8.14
C ALA A 5 3.84 2.96 -7.69
N LYS A 6 4.01 1.83 -8.41
CA LYS A 6 3.36 0.56 -8.08
C LYS A 6 3.83 0.04 -6.74
N GLN A 7 5.14 0.12 -6.49
CA GLN A 7 5.73 -0.33 -5.23
C GLN A 7 5.35 0.58 -4.06
N ARG A 8 5.26 1.90 -4.26
CA ARG A 8 4.77 2.84 -3.22
C ARG A 8 3.33 2.51 -2.82
N VAL A 9 2.45 2.31 -3.80
CA VAL A 9 1.05 1.96 -3.56
C VAL A 9 0.94 0.62 -2.83
N LEU A 10 1.66 -0.42 -3.30
CA LEU A 10 1.63 -1.74 -2.68
C LEU A 10 2.10 -1.70 -1.22
N MET A 11 3.20 -1.00 -0.95
CA MET A 11 3.72 -0.88 0.41
C MET A 11 2.79 -0.10 1.33
N ALA A 12 2.15 0.96 0.83
CA ALA A 12 1.15 1.69 1.59
C ALA A 12 -0.05 0.80 1.94
N ILE A 13 -0.55 0.03 0.99
CA ILE A 13 -1.64 -0.95 1.20
C ILE A 13 -1.18 -1.98 2.24
N TYR A 14 -0.01 -2.59 2.07
CA TYR A 14 0.52 -3.57 3.02
C TYR A 14 0.65 -3.00 4.43
N THR A 15 1.14 -1.76 4.56
CA THR A 15 1.32 -1.08 5.84
C THR A 15 -0.02 -0.86 6.54
N GLU A 16 -1.00 -0.28 5.84
CA GLU A 16 -2.36 -0.05 6.37
C GLU A 16 -3.05 -1.38 6.72
N TYR A 17 -2.82 -2.42 5.91
CA TYR A 17 -3.37 -3.77 6.11
C TYR A 17 -2.89 -4.46 7.39
N GLN A 18 -1.80 -3.98 8.03
CA GLN A 18 -1.33 -4.56 9.29
C GLN A 18 -2.20 -4.20 10.50
N LYS A 19 -3.09 -3.20 10.37
CA LYS A 19 -4.04 -2.84 11.43
C LYS A 19 -5.13 -3.88 11.56
N ASP A 20 -5.67 -4.04 12.76
CA ASP A 20 -6.86 -4.87 12.98
C ASP A 20 -8.08 -4.32 12.21
N LEU A 21 -8.18 -2.98 12.12
CA LEU A 21 -9.21 -2.26 11.37
C LEU A 21 -8.57 -1.25 10.40
N PRO A 22 -8.21 -1.67 9.16
CA PRO A 22 -7.62 -0.79 8.15
C PRO A 22 -8.61 0.27 7.62
N ASP A 23 -8.17 1.51 7.46
CA ASP A 23 -8.91 2.60 6.76
C ASP A 23 -8.29 2.86 5.38
N MET A 24 -8.50 1.91 4.47
CA MET A 24 -7.93 1.97 3.12
C MET A 24 -8.35 3.23 2.35
N LYS A 25 -9.59 3.70 2.56
CA LYS A 25 -10.13 4.87 1.86
C LYS A 25 -9.38 6.15 2.23
N LYS A 26 -9.02 6.32 3.50
CA LYS A 26 -8.31 7.53 3.94
C LYS A 26 -6.81 7.43 3.74
N SER A 27 -6.22 6.24 3.91
CA SER A 27 -4.76 6.06 3.87
C SER A 27 -4.22 5.81 2.47
N ILE A 28 -4.99 5.14 1.60
CA ILE A 28 -4.54 4.77 0.25
C ILE A 28 -5.12 5.75 -0.76
N ARG A 29 -4.43 6.87 -0.95
CA ARG A 29 -4.81 7.95 -1.88
C ARG A 29 -3.60 8.51 -2.63
N ALA A 30 -3.81 9.01 -3.83
CA ALA A 30 -2.76 9.56 -4.69
C ALA A 30 -2.02 10.73 -4.03
N ASP A 31 -2.75 11.66 -3.41
CA ASP A 31 -2.23 12.85 -2.73
C ASP A 31 -1.34 12.48 -1.52
N VAL A 32 -1.80 11.51 -0.72
CA VAL A 32 -1.06 11.00 0.45
C VAL A 32 0.25 10.34 0.03
N LEU A 33 0.28 9.71 -1.15
CA LEU A 33 1.46 9.03 -1.69
C LEU A 33 2.35 9.94 -2.54
N GLY A 34 1.99 11.22 -2.73
CA GLY A 34 2.70 12.14 -3.61
C GLY A 34 2.73 11.67 -5.07
N LEU A 35 1.66 11.01 -5.52
CA LEU A 35 1.52 10.47 -6.87
C LEU A 35 0.53 11.28 -7.69
N ASN A 36 0.78 11.38 -8.99
CA ASN A 36 -0.24 11.82 -9.93
C ASN A 36 -1.44 10.84 -9.89
N HIS A 37 -2.65 11.39 -10.01
CA HIS A 37 -3.89 10.62 -9.87
C HIS A 37 -3.99 9.47 -10.89
N ASP A 38 -3.64 9.71 -12.15
CA ASP A 38 -3.70 8.69 -13.21
C ASP A 38 -2.64 7.60 -12.99
N VAL A 39 -1.44 8.01 -12.56
CA VAL A 39 -0.36 7.08 -12.20
C VAL A 39 -0.79 6.18 -11.04
N PHE A 40 -1.46 6.73 -10.04
CA PHE A 40 -1.99 5.97 -8.90
C PHE A 40 -3.07 4.98 -9.33
N MET A 41 -4.03 5.38 -10.17
CA MET A 41 -5.08 4.49 -10.65
C MET A 41 -4.53 3.33 -11.48
N ILE A 42 -3.61 3.63 -12.40
CA ILE A 42 -2.91 2.61 -13.18
C ILE A 42 -2.06 1.69 -12.28
N ALA A 43 -1.42 2.24 -11.24
CA ALA A 43 -0.67 1.43 -10.29
C ALA A 43 -1.57 0.43 -9.56
N ILE A 44 -2.75 0.84 -9.08
CA ILE A 44 -3.71 -0.08 -8.46
C ILE A 44 -4.19 -1.14 -9.45
N GLU A 45 -4.57 -0.75 -10.67
CA GLU A 45 -5.00 -1.69 -11.69
C GLU A 45 -3.92 -2.73 -12.01
N LYS A 46 -2.65 -2.31 -12.11
CA LYS A 46 -1.51 -3.24 -12.29
C LYS A 46 -1.36 -4.19 -11.11
N LEU A 47 -1.47 -3.72 -9.87
CA LEU A 47 -1.37 -4.57 -8.69
C LEU A 47 -2.49 -5.63 -8.64
N ASP A 48 -3.70 -5.26 -9.05
CA ASP A 48 -4.85 -6.17 -9.17
C ASP A 48 -4.61 -7.21 -10.27
N ASN A 49 -4.19 -6.77 -11.46
CA ASN A 49 -3.87 -7.65 -12.58
C ASN A 49 -2.71 -8.63 -12.30
N GLU A 50 -1.74 -8.20 -11.49
CA GLU A 50 -0.61 -9.02 -11.04
C GLU A 50 -0.95 -9.88 -9.81
N MET A 51 -2.21 -9.87 -9.35
CA MET A 51 -2.70 -10.64 -8.20
C MET A 51 -1.99 -10.32 -6.88
N LEU A 52 -1.41 -9.13 -6.73
CA LEU A 52 -0.78 -8.65 -5.50
C LEU A 52 -1.82 -8.09 -4.52
N ILE A 53 -2.92 -7.57 -5.06
CA ILE A 53 -4.10 -7.16 -4.32
C ILE A 53 -5.34 -7.76 -4.97
N SER A 54 -6.48 -7.66 -4.28
CA SER A 54 -7.76 -8.18 -4.75
C SER A 54 -8.92 -7.32 -4.26
N ASN A 55 -10.11 -7.60 -4.81
CA ASN A 55 -11.36 -6.89 -4.53
C ASN A 55 -11.31 -5.39 -4.88
N VAL A 56 -10.40 -5.01 -5.78
CA VAL A 56 -10.41 -3.65 -6.32
C VAL A 56 -11.69 -3.46 -7.12
N LYS A 57 -12.37 -2.34 -6.89
CA LYS A 57 -13.45 -1.89 -7.76
C LYS A 57 -12.99 -0.65 -8.49
N TYR A 58 -13.22 -0.61 -9.79
CA TYR A 58 -12.99 0.57 -10.61
C TYR A 58 -14.03 0.69 -11.69
N SER A 59 -14.23 1.92 -12.16
CA SER A 59 -15.07 2.25 -13.30
C SER A 59 -14.19 2.81 -14.41
N LYS A 60 -14.44 2.38 -15.66
CA LYS A 60 -13.78 2.89 -16.85
C LYS A 60 -14.81 3.63 -17.70
N ASN A 61 -14.40 4.73 -18.33
CA ASN A 61 -15.25 5.46 -19.27
C ASN A 61 -14.92 5.04 -20.71
N GLY A 62 -15.80 4.27 -21.35
CA GLY A 62 -15.67 3.84 -22.74
C GLY A 62 -14.30 3.21 -23.05
N ASN A 63 -13.59 3.77 -24.03
CA ASN A 63 -12.30 3.28 -24.51
C ASN A 63 -11.08 3.81 -23.73
N SER A 64 -11.28 4.44 -22.56
CA SER A 64 -10.15 4.92 -21.75
C SER A 64 -9.30 3.75 -21.24
N THR A 65 -7.99 3.85 -21.43
CA THR A 65 -7.00 2.92 -20.83
C THR A 65 -6.79 3.20 -19.35
N ILE A 66 -7.17 4.39 -18.87
CA ILE A 66 -7.05 4.80 -17.47
C ILE A 66 -8.43 4.69 -16.80
N PRO A 67 -8.55 4.04 -15.62
CA PRO A 67 -9.77 4.07 -14.84
C PRO A 67 -10.24 5.50 -14.57
N LEU A 68 -11.56 5.73 -14.58
CA LEU A 68 -12.16 7.01 -14.19
C LEU A 68 -12.14 7.17 -12.66
N VAL A 69 -12.44 6.08 -11.95
CA VAL A 69 -12.47 6.02 -10.49
C VAL A 69 -11.95 4.66 -10.05
N VAL A 70 -11.19 4.65 -8.95
CA VAL A 70 -10.79 3.45 -8.21
C VAL A 70 -11.28 3.59 -6.77
N TRP A 71 -12.06 2.61 -6.30
CA TRP A 71 -12.55 2.53 -4.94
C TRP A 71 -11.61 1.69 -4.09
N THR A 72 -10.90 2.34 -3.16
CA THR A 72 -9.86 1.71 -2.34
C THR A 72 -10.39 1.05 -1.07
N ASP A 73 -11.63 1.31 -0.67
CA ASP A 73 -12.26 0.82 0.58
C ASP A 73 -12.36 -0.71 0.69
N ARG A 74 -12.28 -1.42 -0.43
CA ARG A 74 -12.42 -2.88 -0.50
C ARG A 74 -11.12 -3.63 -0.80
N ILE A 75 -10.03 -2.90 -1.02
CA ILE A 75 -8.75 -3.50 -1.40
C ILE A 75 -8.27 -4.41 -0.27
N LYS A 76 -7.88 -5.63 -0.64
CA LYS A 76 -7.22 -6.57 0.26
C LYS A 76 -5.91 -7.03 -0.36
N MET A 77 -4.89 -7.17 0.48
CA MET A 77 -3.68 -7.87 0.08
C MET A 77 -3.99 -9.35 -0.19
N THR A 78 -3.44 -9.92 -1.25
CA THR A 78 -3.46 -11.37 -1.43
C THR A 78 -2.33 -12.01 -0.61
N ALA A 79 -2.38 -13.33 -0.40
CA ALA A 79 -1.26 -14.05 0.21
C ALA A 79 0.04 -13.86 -0.60
N TYR A 80 -0.07 -13.83 -1.93
CA TYR A 80 1.06 -13.59 -2.83
C TYR A 80 1.62 -12.17 -2.67
N GLY A 81 0.76 -11.15 -2.60
CA GLY A 81 1.20 -9.77 -2.37
C GLY A 81 1.86 -9.56 -1.01
N ILE A 82 1.32 -10.19 0.05
CA ILE A 82 1.94 -10.18 1.39
C ILE A 82 3.36 -10.75 1.29
N GLN A 83 3.48 -11.94 0.71
CA GLN A 83 4.77 -12.60 0.55
C GLN A 83 5.75 -11.75 -0.26
N TYR A 84 5.30 -11.15 -1.36
CA TYR A 84 6.13 -10.29 -2.20
C TYR A 84 6.74 -9.12 -1.41
N VAL A 85 5.93 -8.42 -0.60
CA VAL A 85 6.41 -7.29 0.22
C VAL A 85 7.34 -7.79 1.31
N GLU A 86 6.99 -8.89 1.98
CA GLU A 86 7.79 -9.46 3.06
C GLU A 86 9.17 -9.92 2.57
N GLU A 87 9.24 -10.59 1.42
CA GLU A 87 10.51 -11.00 0.83
C GLU A 87 11.36 -9.80 0.41
N LYS A 88 10.76 -8.81 -0.25
CA LYS A 88 11.46 -7.62 -0.74
C LYS A 88 12.04 -6.76 0.38
N LEU A 89 11.33 -6.65 1.50
CA LEU A 89 11.76 -5.93 2.70
C LEU A 89 12.46 -6.83 3.73
N LYS A 90 12.66 -8.11 3.41
CA LYS A 90 13.22 -9.13 4.31
C LYS A 90 12.51 -9.18 5.66
N ILE A 91 11.19 -8.96 5.69
CA ILE A 91 10.34 -9.02 6.88
C ILE A 91 10.06 -10.49 7.20
N GLU A 92 10.28 -10.88 8.45
CA GLU A 92 9.99 -12.25 8.89
C GLU A 92 8.48 -12.44 9.06
N LYS A 93 7.96 -13.54 8.52
CA LYS A 93 6.51 -13.84 8.52
C LYS A 93 5.93 -13.96 9.93
N SER A 94 6.75 -14.43 10.88
CA SER A 94 6.42 -14.65 12.29
C SER A 94 6.23 -13.36 13.10
N LEU A 95 6.64 -12.21 12.56
CA LEU A 95 6.47 -10.93 13.24
C LEU A 95 5.00 -10.55 13.36
N THR A 96 4.66 -9.89 14.45
CA THR A 96 3.36 -9.25 14.64
C THR A 96 3.19 -8.07 13.67
N GLY A 97 1.94 -7.67 13.40
CA GLY A 97 1.66 -6.51 12.53
C GLY A 97 2.41 -5.25 12.96
N LYS A 98 2.50 -4.99 14.28
CA LYS A 98 3.26 -3.84 14.83
C LYS A 98 4.75 -3.91 14.51
N GLU A 99 5.36 -5.09 14.68
CA GLU A 99 6.78 -5.29 14.38
C GLU A 99 7.07 -5.16 12.88
N LYS A 100 6.15 -5.66 12.03
CA LYS A 100 6.23 -5.49 10.57
C LYS A 100 6.21 -4.01 10.20
N VAL A 101 5.28 -3.22 10.73
CA VAL A 101 5.22 -1.77 10.48
C VAL A 101 6.47 -1.06 11.01
N LYS A 102 6.97 -1.42 12.20
CA LYS A 102 8.22 -0.86 12.75
C LYS A 102 9.41 -1.12 11.83
N LYS A 103 9.48 -2.31 11.22
CA LYS A 103 10.52 -2.65 10.23
C LYS A 103 10.38 -1.80 8.96
N ILE A 104 9.15 -1.58 8.48
CA ILE A 104 8.90 -0.68 7.34
C ILE A 104 9.37 0.75 7.63
N VAL A 105 9.09 1.30 8.82
CA VAL A 105 9.59 2.63 9.22
C VAL A 105 11.11 2.70 9.12
N GLY A 106 11.81 1.69 9.65
CA GLY A 106 13.27 1.60 9.57
C GLY A 106 13.79 1.56 8.14
N SER A 107 13.27 0.65 7.31
CA SER A 107 13.68 0.53 5.90
C SER A 107 13.35 1.78 5.08
N ALA A 108 12.21 2.42 5.35
CA ALA A 108 11.81 3.65 4.67
C ALA A 108 12.76 4.82 5.02
N ALA A 109 13.18 4.92 6.29
CA ALA A 109 14.16 5.94 6.71
C ALA A 109 15.54 5.68 6.09
N GLU A 110 16.01 4.43 6.10
CA GLU A 110 17.31 4.03 5.52
C GLU A 110 17.39 4.31 4.02
N TRP A 111 16.27 4.16 3.30
CA TRP A 111 16.22 4.28 1.85
C TRP A 111 15.65 5.60 1.34
N GLY A 112 15.29 6.54 2.24
CA GLY A 112 14.82 7.87 1.90
C GLY A 112 13.40 7.93 1.33
N TRP A 113 12.51 7.03 1.76
CA TRP A 113 11.13 6.94 1.30
C TRP A 113 10.16 7.70 2.20
N GLU A 114 10.27 9.03 2.18
CA GLU A 114 9.58 9.92 3.13
C GLU A 114 8.07 9.67 3.24
N GLN A 115 7.35 9.56 2.12
CA GLN A 115 5.89 9.34 2.15
C GLN A 115 5.53 7.98 2.80
N ILE A 116 6.33 6.95 2.57
CA ILE A 116 6.11 5.63 3.19
C ILE A 116 6.42 5.71 4.68
N LYS A 117 7.51 6.38 5.06
CA LYS A 117 7.89 6.57 6.46
C LYS A 117 6.75 7.24 7.22
N ASP A 118 6.15 8.28 6.66
CA ASP A 118 5.04 9.02 7.28
C ASP A 118 3.79 8.15 7.43
N ILE A 119 3.42 7.39 6.40
CA ILE A 119 2.30 6.45 6.47
C ILE A 119 2.55 5.36 7.52
N ALA A 120 3.75 4.78 7.54
CA ALA A 120 4.11 3.73 8.48
C ALA A 120 4.17 4.24 9.93
N ALA A 121 4.72 5.44 10.15
CA ALA A 121 4.73 6.07 11.47
C ALA A 121 3.32 6.38 11.97
N LYS A 122 2.46 6.93 11.11
CA LYS A 122 1.05 7.17 11.44
C LYS A 122 0.31 5.87 11.76
N THR A 123 0.48 4.85 10.93
CA THR A 123 -0.12 3.54 11.15
C THR A 123 0.33 2.93 12.47
N LEU A 124 1.63 2.98 12.79
CA LEU A 124 2.15 2.49 14.06
C LEU A 124 1.56 3.24 15.26
N ALA A 125 1.40 4.55 15.15
CA ALA A 125 0.77 5.36 16.19
C ALA A 125 -0.71 4.98 16.40
N GLU A 126 -1.45 4.71 15.32
CA GLU A 126 -2.85 4.28 15.39
C GLU A 126 -2.99 2.87 15.98
N MET A 127 -2.07 1.95 15.68
CA MET A 127 -2.04 0.61 16.28
C MET A 127 -1.71 0.60 17.78
N ASN A 128 -1.19 1.70 18.32
CA ASN A 128 -0.87 1.84 19.75
C ASN A 128 -1.95 2.55 20.55
N LYS A 129 -3.02 3.01 19.89
CA LYS A 129 -4.19 3.50 20.61
C LYS A 129 -4.91 2.30 21.24
N PRO A 130 -5.36 2.42 22.50
CA PRO A 130 -6.10 1.37 23.19
C PRO A 130 -7.47 1.11 22.54
#